data_AF-A0A7C7TJH5-F1
#
_entry.id   AF-A0A7C7TJH5-F1
#
_cell.length_a   1.000
_cell.length_b   1.000
_cell.length_c   1.000
_cell.angle_alpha   90.00
_cell.angle_beta   90.00
_cell.angle_gamma   90.00
#
_symmetry.space_group_name_H-M   'P 1'
#
loop_
_entity.id
_entity.type
_entity.pdbx_description
1 polymer ?
#
loop_
_entity_poly.entity_id
_entity_poly.type
_entity_poly.pdbx_seq_one_letter_code
_entity_poly.pdbx_strand_id
1 'polypeptide(L)'
;MLSTDEEPKQRPWLAEEPDLMLKRVARESSQYGITGLETAIILIAFVVVASVFAFTVLSTGIFASERSKETVFAGIKETKSSIEPRGAIVAYTADRDGTDTIYKVSFIVSNAVSGEPVDLTPPYTSDGAGTDPDISSGAEYKTIVAYTDKSVHGRRAVDCGLARKQQL
;
A
#
# COMPACT_ATOMS: atom_id res chain seq x y z
N MET A 1 8.13 -78.26 -84.59
CA MET A 1 9.23 -77.27 -84.68
C MET A 1 8.66 -76.14 -85.50
N LEU A 2 8.49 -74.93 -84.91
CA LEU A 2 7.62 -73.84 -85.41
C LEU A 2 6.12 -74.26 -85.40
N SER A 3 5.10 -73.46 -85.06
CA SER A 3 4.71 -72.04 -85.29
C SER A 3 4.20 -71.78 -86.73
N THR A 4 3.14 -71.01 -86.98
CA THR A 4 2.21 -70.15 -86.17
C THR A 4 0.74 -70.64 -86.34
N ASP A 5 -0.42 -69.96 -86.19
CA ASP A 5 -0.94 -68.59 -85.89
C ASP A 5 -2.31 -68.73 -85.17
N GLU A 6 -2.69 -67.92 -84.17
CA GLU A 6 -3.45 -66.63 -84.17
C GLU A 6 -4.99 -66.68 -84.46
N GLU A 7 -5.80 -66.33 -83.44
CA GLU A 7 -6.95 -65.41 -83.57
C GLU A 7 -7.09 -64.58 -82.27
N PRO A 8 -7.08 -63.23 -82.32
CA PRO A 8 -7.06 -62.39 -81.12
C PRO A 8 -8.47 -61.99 -80.65
N LYS A 9 -8.86 -62.42 -79.44
CA LYS A 9 -10.03 -61.84 -78.75
C LYS A 9 -9.72 -60.48 -78.12
N GLN A 10 -9.63 -59.44 -78.94
CA GLN A 10 -9.86 -58.08 -78.43
C GLN A 10 -11.26 -57.99 -77.82
N ARG A 11 -11.34 -57.57 -76.56
CA ARG A 11 -12.49 -56.82 -76.05
C ARG A 11 -12.00 -55.56 -75.34
N PRO A 12 -12.73 -54.43 -75.44
CA PRO A 12 -12.08 -53.14 -75.57
C PRO A 12 -12.19 -52.27 -74.32
N TRP A 13 -11.07 -51.59 -74.02
CA TRP A 13 -10.98 -50.31 -73.29
C TRP A 13 -11.46 -50.21 -71.83
N LEU A 14 -10.72 -49.38 -71.08
CA LEU A 14 -11.17 -48.62 -69.91
C LEU A 14 -11.74 -49.41 -68.71
N ALA A 15 -10.82 -49.97 -67.94
CA ALA A 15 -10.75 -49.65 -66.52
C ALA A 15 -9.31 -49.26 -66.16
N GLU A 16 -9.04 -47.96 -66.06
CA GLU A 16 -7.96 -47.51 -65.16
C GLU A 16 -8.42 -47.79 -63.73
N GLU A 17 -7.52 -48.23 -62.84
CA GLU A 17 -7.82 -48.47 -61.43
C GLU A 17 -7.40 -47.27 -60.56
N PRO A 18 -8.26 -46.25 -60.33
CA PRO A 18 -7.91 -45.08 -59.51
C PRO A 18 -7.69 -45.43 -58.03
N ASP A 19 -8.18 -46.58 -57.57
CA ASP A 19 -8.09 -47.06 -56.19
C ASP A 19 -6.65 -47.12 -55.66
N LEU A 20 -5.66 -47.41 -56.51
CA LEU A 20 -4.26 -47.55 -56.07
C LEU A 20 -3.59 -46.20 -55.73
N MET A 21 -4.06 -45.08 -56.28
CA MET A 21 -3.60 -43.75 -55.87
C MET A 21 -4.39 -43.20 -54.68
N LEU A 22 -5.72 -43.29 -54.69
CA LEU A 22 -6.57 -42.81 -53.58
C LEU A 22 -6.19 -43.43 -52.23
N LYS A 23 -5.82 -44.71 -52.24
CA LYS A 23 -5.43 -45.48 -51.04
C LYS A 23 -4.03 -45.14 -50.50
N ARG A 24 -3.20 -44.39 -51.26
CA ARG A 24 -1.98 -43.75 -50.76
C ARG A 24 -2.27 -42.36 -50.18
N VAL A 25 -2.99 -41.51 -50.93
CA VAL A 25 -3.32 -40.14 -50.50
C VAL A 25 -4.07 -40.12 -49.16
N ALA A 26 -5.04 -41.02 -48.97
CA ALA A 26 -5.79 -41.14 -47.71
C ALA A 26 -4.96 -41.67 -46.52
N ARG A 27 -3.73 -42.15 -46.74
CA ARG A 27 -2.83 -42.68 -45.69
C ARG A 27 -1.69 -41.70 -45.34
N GLU A 28 -1.35 -40.80 -46.24
CA GLU A 28 -0.31 -39.77 -46.06
C GLU A 28 -0.82 -38.58 -45.23
N SER A 29 -2.09 -38.18 -45.42
CA SER A 29 -2.72 -37.08 -44.67
C SER A 29 -2.85 -37.31 -43.15
N SER A 30 -2.83 -38.57 -42.70
CA SER A 30 -3.09 -38.96 -41.30
C SER A 30 -2.02 -38.48 -40.30
N GLN A 31 -0.78 -38.23 -40.77
CA GLN A 31 0.31 -37.80 -39.88
C GLN A 31 0.22 -36.32 -39.46
N TYR A 32 -0.31 -35.45 -40.32
CA TYR A 32 -0.34 -34.00 -40.08
C TYR A 32 -1.35 -33.56 -39.01
N GLY A 33 -2.39 -34.37 -38.74
CA GLY A 33 -3.37 -34.07 -37.70
C GLY A 33 -2.87 -34.28 -36.27
N ILE A 34 -1.91 -35.18 -36.08
CA ILE A 34 -1.43 -35.59 -34.75
C ILE A 34 -0.61 -34.48 -34.08
N THR A 35 0.31 -33.85 -34.82
CA THR A 35 1.13 -32.74 -34.30
C THR A 35 0.30 -31.47 -34.04
N GLY A 36 -0.79 -31.27 -34.80
CA GLY A 36 -1.77 -30.22 -34.54
C GLY A 36 -2.54 -30.42 -33.22
N LEU A 37 -2.89 -31.66 -32.88
CA LEU A 37 -3.55 -31.99 -31.61
C LEU A 37 -2.60 -31.88 -30.42
N GLU A 38 -1.36 -32.36 -30.57
CA GLU A 38 -0.30 -32.25 -29.57
C GLU A 38 0.00 -30.78 -29.21
N THR A 39 0.17 -29.93 -30.22
CA THR A 39 0.36 -28.48 -30.01
C THR A 39 -0.90 -27.78 -29.47
N ALA A 40 -2.11 -28.21 -29.84
CA ALA A 40 -3.34 -27.65 -29.29
C ALA A 40 -3.47 -27.85 -27.76
N ILE A 41 -3.05 -29.01 -27.23
CA ILE A 41 -3.05 -29.26 -25.77
C ILE A 41 -2.07 -28.30 -25.06
N ILE A 42 -0.89 -28.08 -25.64
CA ILE A 42 0.12 -27.13 -25.12
C ILE A 42 -0.43 -25.70 -25.12
N LEU A 43 -1.12 -25.28 -26.20
CA LEU A 43 -1.74 -23.96 -26.31
C LEU A 43 -2.84 -23.75 -25.25
N ILE A 44 -3.72 -24.74 -25.03
CA ILE A 44 -4.76 -24.66 -23.99
C ILE A 44 -4.11 -24.55 -22.60
N ALA A 45 -3.10 -25.38 -22.30
CA ALA A 45 -2.38 -25.30 -21.03
C ALA A 45 -1.74 -23.92 -20.80
N PHE A 46 -1.10 -23.36 -21.82
CA PHE A 46 -0.49 -22.02 -21.76
C PHE A 46 -1.52 -20.91 -21.50
N VAL A 47 -2.65 -20.93 -22.21
CA VAL A 47 -3.74 -19.94 -22.04
C VAL A 47 -4.41 -20.04 -20.66
N VAL A 48 -4.57 -21.25 -20.12
CA VAL A 48 -5.10 -21.45 -18.77
C VAL A 48 -4.13 -20.94 -17.70
N VAL A 49 -2.83 -21.23 -17.82
CA VAL A 49 -1.80 -20.70 -16.89
C VAL A 49 -1.76 -19.17 -16.96
N ALA A 50 -1.80 -18.59 -18.17
CA ALA A 50 -1.80 -17.14 -18.36
C ALA A 50 -3.05 -16.46 -17.78
N SER A 51 -4.24 -17.05 -17.93
CA SER A 51 -5.49 -16.46 -17.40
C SER A 51 -5.60 -16.56 -15.87
N VAL A 52 -5.17 -17.67 -15.26
CA VAL A 52 -5.08 -17.80 -13.80
C VAL A 52 -4.04 -16.83 -13.22
N PHE A 53 -2.89 -16.67 -13.87
CA PHE A 53 -1.88 -15.67 -13.47
C PHE A 53 -2.40 -14.23 -13.58
N ALA A 54 -3.09 -13.89 -14.68
CA ALA A 54 -3.70 -12.57 -14.83
C ALA A 54 -4.76 -12.30 -13.74
N PHE A 55 -5.56 -13.31 -13.36
CA PHE A 55 -6.56 -13.18 -12.30
C PHE A 55 -5.94 -12.97 -10.92
N THR A 56 -4.89 -13.72 -10.54
CA THR A 56 -4.22 -13.55 -9.25
C THR A 56 -3.46 -12.23 -9.16
N VAL A 57 -2.83 -11.78 -10.24
CA VAL A 57 -2.20 -10.44 -10.33
C VAL A 57 -3.25 -9.34 -10.23
N LEU A 58 -4.39 -9.44 -10.91
CA LEU A 58 -5.47 -8.44 -10.84
C LEU A 58 -6.07 -8.35 -9.43
N SER A 59 -6.40 -9.50 -8.82
CA SER A 59 -6.95 -9.56 -7.45
C SER A 59 -5.98 -8.94 -6.43
N THR A 60 -4.71 -9.37 -6.45
CA THR A 60 -3.67 -8.83 -5.56
C THR A 60 -3.41 -7.35 -5.82
N GLY A 61 -3.42 -6.93 -7.10
CA GLY A 61 -3.24 -5.53 -7.52
C GLY A 61 -4.37 -4.60 -7.09
N ILE A 62 -5.62 -5.08 -7.07
CA ILE A 62 -6.76 -4.32 -6.52
C ILE A 62 -6.58 -4.10 -5.02
N PHE A 63 -6.35 -5.15 -4.24
CA PHE A 63 -6.09 -5.02 -2.80
C PHE A 63 -4.87 -4.15 -2.49
N ALA A 64 -3.79 -4.26 -3.26
CA ALA A 64 -2.63 -3.39 -3.12
C ALA A 64 -2.97 -1.92 -3.42
N SER A 65 -3.81 -1.66 -4.43
CA SER A 65 -4.27 -0.32 -4.82
C SER A 65 -5.21 0.30 -3.77
N GLU A 66 -6.09 -0.49 -3.16
CA GLU A 66 -6.93 -0.06 -2.04
C GLU A 66 -6.08 0.30 -0.81
N ARG A 67 -5.12 -0.57 -0.45
CA ARG A 67 -4.20 -0.31 0.67
C ARG A 67 -3.31 0.90 0.40
N SER A 68 -2.89 1.12 -0.85
CA SER A 68 -2.13 2.32 -1.24
C SER A 68 -2.95 3.60 -1.15
N LYS A 69 -4.26 3.57 -1.43
CA LYS A 69 -5.15 4.71 -1.20
C LYS A 69 -5.28 5.00 0.30
N GLU A 70 -5.55 3.97 1.09
CA GLU A 70 -5.74 4.10 2.53
C GLU A 70 -4.48 4.67 3.22
N THR A 71 -3.28 4.16 2.90
CA THR A 71 -2.03 4.67 3.49
C THR A 71 -1.68 6.08 3.01
N VAL A 72 -2.04 6.47 1.78
CA VAL A 72 -1.89 7.85 1.32
C VAL A 72 -2.86 8.80 2.02
N PHE A 73 -4.14 8.42 2.19
CA PHE A 73 -5.09 9.24 2.94
C PHE A 73 -4.72 9.35 4.42
N ALA A 74 -4.32 8.25 5.05
CA ALA A 74 -3.82 8.24 6.43
C ALA A 74 -2.54 9.09 6.58
N GLY A 75 -1.58 8.99 5.66
CA GLY A 75 -0.34 9.78 5.69
C GLY A 75 -0.59 11.29 5.47
N ILE A 76 -1.53 11.65 4.59
CA ILE A 76 -1.97 13.04 4.41
C ILE A 76 -2.69 13.55 5.67
N LYS A 77 -3.54 12.72 6.29
CA LYS A 77 -4.20 13.04 7.57
C LYS A 77 -3.18 13.27 8.68
N GLU A 78 -2.22 12.36 8.85
CA GLU A 78 -1.17 12.46 9.87
C GLU A 78 -0.30 13.70 9.69
N THR A 79 0.10 14.00 8.45
CA THR A 79 0.85 15.24 8.13
C THR A 79 0.04 16.50 8.47
N LYS A 80 -1.29 16.44 8.34
CA LYS A 80 -2.23 17.50 8.69
C LYS A 80 -2.59 17.57 10.18
N SER A 81 -2.31 16.53 10.97
CA SER A 81 -2.48 16.48 12.42
C SER A 81 -1.38 17.24 13.19
N SER A 82 -0.48 17.94 12.50
CA SER A 82 0.57 18.73 13.13
C SER A 82 0.00 19.91 13.92
N ILE A 83 0.50 20.10 15.15
CA ILE A 83 0.12 21.17 16.07
C ILE A 83 1.29 22.15 16.23
N GLU A 84 1.05 23.43 15.93
CA GLU A 84 2.00 24.53 16.16
C GLU A 84 1.66 25.32 17.44
N PRO A 85 2.63 25.67 18.31
CA PRO A 85 2.43 26.64 19.37
C PRO A 85 2.32 28.04 18.77
N ARG A 86 1.21 28.74 19.02
CA ARG A 86 0.85 29.99 18.35
C ARG A 86 0.70 31.15 19.34
N GLY A 87 1.65 32.09 19.30
CA GLY A 87 1.67 33.26 20.16
C GLY A 87 2.70 33.14 21.29
N ALA A 88 2.52 33.93 22.36
CA ALA A 88 3.44 33.93 23.49
C ALA A 88 3.15 32.78 24.46
N ILE A 89 4.22 32.15 24.97
CA ILE A 89 4.15 31.23 26.11
C ILE A 89 4.25 32.08 27.38
N VAL A 90 3.25 32.00 28.25
CA VAL A 90 3.17 32.77 29.50
C VAL A 90 3.37 31.82 30.69
N ALA A 91 4.46 32.01 31.42
CA ALA A 91 4.68 31.39 32.71
C ALA A 91 4.21 32.33 33.82
N TYR A 92 3.37 31.83 34.71
CA TYR A 92 2.97 32.49 35.95
C TYR A 92 3.83 31.94 37.08
N THR A 93 4.62 32.81 37.70
CA THR A 93 5.30 32.46 38.95
C THR A 93 4.38 32.72 40.15
N ALA A 94 4.66 32.04 41.25
CA ALA A 94 4.04 32.25 42.54
C ALA A 94 5.10 32.05 43.63
N ASP A 95 5.12 32.98 44.58
CA ASP A 95 5.90 32.81 45.80
C ASP A 95 5.31 31.67 46.64
N ARG A 96 6.18 30.76 47.06
CA ARG A 96 5.96 29.92 48.24
C ARG A 96 7.17 30.05 49.15
N ASP A 97 6.93 30.51 50.38
CA ASP A 97 7.93 30.66 51.45
C ASP A 97 9.20 31.43 51.00
N GLY A 98 9.02 32.51 50.22
CA GLY A 98 10.14 33.34 49.74
C GLY A 98 10.91 32.75 48.56
N THR A 99 10.40 31.67 47.95
CA THR A 99 10.91 31.13 46.69
C THR A 99 9.88 31.36 45.59
N ASP A 100 10.23 32.20 44.60
CA ASP A 100 9.39 32.40 43.42
C ASP A 100 9.51 31.18 42.50
N THR A 101 8.39 30.49 42.26
CA THR A 101 8.35 29.21 41.53
C THR A 101 7.33 29.25 40.39
N ILE A 102 7.64 28.64 39.24
CA ILE A 102 6.70 28.59 38.12
C ILE A 102 5.55 27.64 38.47
N TYR A 103 4.39 28.22 38.75
CA TYR A 103 3.20 27.51 39.23
C TYR A 103 2.26 27.08 38.09
N LYS A 104 2.21 27.87 37.00
CA LYS A 104 1.37 27.58 35.83
C LYS A 104 2.04 28.06 34.55
N VAL A 105 2.05 27.22 33.52
CA VAL A 105 2.41 27.64 32.15
C VAL A 105 1.14 27.63 31.30
N SER A 106 0.94 28.67 30.50
CA SER A 106 -0.17 28.81 29.57
C SER A 106 0.38 29.16 28.19
N PHE A 107 0.01 28.36 27.19
CA PHE A 107 0.38 28.55 25.79
C PHE A 107 -0.83 28.19 24.92
N ILE A 108 -0.97 28.85 23.79
CA ILE A 108 -2.01 28.55 22.81
C ILE A 108 -1.41 27.66 21.73
N VAL A 109 -2.14 26.64 21.33
CA VAL A 109 -1.79 25.74 20.23
C VAL A 109 -2.81 25.85 19.10
N SER A 110 -2.38 25.57 17.88
CA SER A 110 -3.22 25.61 16.68
C SER A 110 -2.85 24.48 15.73
N ASN A 111 -3.81 23.91 15.02
CA ASN A 111 -3.51 22.97 13.93
C ASN A 111 -2.84 23.72 12.78
N ALA A 112 -1.80 23.11 12.19
CA ALA A 112 -1.09 23.66 11.06
C ALA A 112 -1.99 23.70 9.80
N VAL A 113 -2.64 24.86 9.59
CA VAL A 113 -3.42 25.30 8.41
C VAL A 113 -4.32 24.22 7.78
N SER A 114 -5.61 24.26 8.10
CA SER A 114 -6.64 23.36 7.54
C SER A 114 -6.37 21.87 7.83
N GLY A 115 -5.77 21.58 8.99
CA GLY A 115 -5.62 20.24 9.52
C GLY A 115 -6.93 19.61 9.99
N GLU A 116 -6.95 18.29 10.09
CA GLU A 116 -8.02 17.55 10.76
C GLU A 116 -7.98 17.84 12.28
N PRO A 117 -9.11 17.77 13.01
CA PRO A 117 -9.11 17.95 14.45
C PRO A 117 -8.28 16.84 15.13
N VAL A 118 -7.34 17.24 15.98
CA VAL A 118 -6.54 16.31 16.79
C VAL A 118 -7.24 16.13 18.11
N ASP A 119 -7.50 14.87 18.47
CA ASP A 119 -8.03 14.55 19.79
C ASP A 119 -6.90 14.62 20.84
N LEU A 120 -7.14 15.40 21.88
CA LEU A 120 -6.24 15.55 23.04
C LEU A 120 -6.91 15.04 24.33
N THR A 121 -8.06 14.37 24.21
CA THR A 121 -8.81 13.81 25.34
C THR A 121 -8.02 12.66 25.97
N PRO A 122 -7.60 12.76 27.25
CA PRO A 122 -6.99 11.62 27.92
C PRO A 122 -8.02 10.49 28.07
N PRO A 123 -7.69 9.23 27.76
CA PRO A 123 -8.60 8.10 27.96
C PRO A 123 -9.03 7.99 29.42
N TYR A 124 -10.31 8.26 29.68
CA TYR A 124 -10.90 8.21 31.00
C TYR A 124 -11.80 6.99 31.17
N THR A 125 -11.83 6.44 32.38
CA THR A 125 -12.92 5.56 32.81
C THR A 125 -14.01 6.37 33.49
N SER A 126 -15.22 5.82 33.52
CA SER A 126 -16.40 6.45 34.14
C SER A 126 -16.89 5.60 35.32
N ASP A 127 -15.99 5.30 36.27
CA ASP A 127 -16.21 4.31 37.34
C ASP A 127 -16.54 4.90 38.73
N GLY A 128 -17.07 6.12 38.77
CA GLY A 128 -18.27 6.39 39.57
C GLY A 128 -18.23 7.55 40.57
N ALA A 129 -19.25 8.40 40.51
CA ALA A 129 -19.62 9.40 41.52
C ALA A 129 -18.59 10.49 41.89
N GLY A 130 -17.42 10.53 41.26
CA GLY A 130 -16.59 11.73 41.15
C GLY A 130 -17.28 12.85 40.35
N THR A 131 -16.67 14.04 40.32
CA THR A 131 -17.09 15.16 39.44
C THR A 131 -16.02 15.47 38.39
N ASP A 132 -15.21 14.45 38.11
CA ASP A 132 -13.94 14.50 37.41
C ASP A 132 -13.73 13.16 36.66
N PRO A 133 -13.05 13.17 35.50
CA PRO A 133 -12.82 11.97 34.70
C PRO A 133 -11.62 11.15 35.24
N ASP A 134 -11.86 9.91 35.65
CA ASP A 134 -10.83 9.02 36.18
C ASP A 134 -9.78 8.68 35.12
N ILE A 135 -8.52 9.08 35.35
CA ILE A 135 -7.43 8.91 34.37
C ILE A 135 -7.03 7.43 34.29
N SER A 136 -7.34 6.78 33.16
CA SER A 136 -6.98 5.37 32.98
C SER A 136 -5.47 5.18 32.86
N SER A 137 -4.90 4.35 33.75
CA SER A 137 -3.45 4.15 33.86
C SER A 137 -2.82 3.32 32.73
N GLY A 138 -3.64 2.79 31.82
CA GLY A 138 -3.24 2.08 30.60
C GLY A 138 -3.39 2.89 29.31
N ALA A 139 -3.61 4.21 29.38
CA ALA A 139 -3.83 5.07 28.22
C ALA A 139 -2.66 5.08 27.21
N GLU A 140 -2.96 4.73 25.95
CA GLU A 140 -2.01 4.78 24.83
C GLU A 140 -1.78 6.23 24.33
N TYR A 141 -2.84 7.05 24.33
CA TYR A 141 -2.77 8.46 23.91
C TYR A 141 -2.24 9.35 25.04
N LYS A 142 -0.95 9.70 24.97
CA LYS A 142 -0.27 10.50 26.01
C LYS A 142 0.39 11.75 25.45
N THR A 143 -0.27 12.90 25.60
CA THR A 143 0.31 14.22 25.33
C THR A 143 1.38 14.55 26.39
N ILE A 144 2.66 14.50 26.02
CA ILE A 144 3.79 14.82 26.91
C ILE A 144 4.22 16.28 26.68
N VAL A 145 3.95 17.14 27.65
CA VAL A 145 4.54 18.49 27.72
C VAL A 145 5.78 18.43 28.61
N ALA A 146 6.96 18.44 28.00
CA ALA A 146 8.22 18.52 28.72
C ALA A 146 8.69 19.98 28.84
N TYR A 147 8.93 20.43 30.06
CA TYR A 147 9.52 21.74 30.36
C TYR A 147 10.79 21.56 31.19
N THR A 148 11.83 22.34 30.88
CA THR A 148 13.10 22.34 31.60
C THR A 148 13.42 23.76 32.04
N ASP A 149 13.23 24.03 33.33
CA ASP A 149 13.75 25.24 33.95
C ASP A 149 15.26 25.15 34.18
N LYS A 150 15.92 26.32 34.25
CA LYS A 150 17.27 26.48 34.76
C LYS A 150 17.24 27.33 36.02
N SER A 151 16.69 26.78 37.11
CA SER A 151 16.77 27.38 38.45
C SER A 151 18.21 27.31 38.96
N VAL A 152 19.04 28.26 38.53
CA VAL A 152 20.47 28.32 38.88
C VAL A 152 20.64 28.81 40.32
N HIS A 153 20.40 27.93 41.31
CA HIS A 153 20.78 28.18 42.70
C HIS A 153 22.32 28.03 42.87
N GLY A 154 23.07 28.91 42.19
CA GLY A 154 24.52 28.89 42.06
C GLY A 154 25.11 30.30 42.18
N ARG A 155 25.60 30.63 43.38
CA ARG A 155 26.06 31.96 43.81
C ARG A 155 27.00 32.71 42.82
N ARG A 156 26.61 33.94 42.46
CA ARG A 156 27.45 35.10 42.05
C ARG A 156 28.43 34.96 40.85
N ALA A 157 27.96 35.41 39.68
CA ALA A 157 28.71 36.26 38.72
C ALA A 157 27.66 37.24 38.12
N VAL A 158 27.77 38.58 38.12
CA VAL A 158 28.87 39.54 37.87
C VAL A 158 29.22 39.66 36.38
N ASP A 159 28.62 40.70 35.75
CA ASP A 159 28.82 41.22 34.37
C ASP A 159 28.54 40.26 33.19
N CYS A 160 28.16 40.72 31.99
CA CYS A 160 28.51 41.97 31.29
C CYS A 160 27.46 42.42 30.24
N GLY A 161 27.41 43.73 29.91
CA GLY A 161 26.76 44.31 28.71
C GLY A 161 25.23 44.49 28.79
N LEU A 162 24.60 45.66 28.97
CA LEU A 162 24.85 47.08 28.62
C LEU A 162 24.48 47.54 27.19
N ALA A 163 23.19 47.84 26.98
CA ALA A 163 22.65 48.87 26.06
C ALA A 163 21.13 48.99 26.32
N ARG A 164 20.53 49.94 27.05
CA ARG A 164 20.73 51.39 27.31
C ARG A 164 20.19 52.34 26.22
N LYS A 165 18.89 52.70 26.39
CA LYS A 165 18.18 53.92 25.92
C LYS A 165 18.20 54.28 24.42
N GLN A 166 17.00 54.32 23.82
CA GLN A 166 16.14 55.51 23.57
C GLN A 166 14.75 54.94 23.18
N GLN A 167 13.58 55.39 23.62
CA GLN A 167 13.08 56.66 24.17
C GLN A 167 13.00 57.81 23.15
N LEU A 168 11.92 57.76 22.36
CA LEU A 168 10.95 58.85 22.22
C LEU A 168 9.65 58.41 22.89
#